data_AF-A0A815YYV8-F1
#
_entry.id   AF-A0A815YYV8-F1
#
_cell.length_a   1.000
_cell.length_b   1.000
_cell.length_c   1.000
_cell.angle_alpha   90.00
_cell.angle_beta   90.00
_cell.angle_gamma   90.00
#
_symmetry.space_group_name_H-M   'P 1'
#
loop_
_entity.id
_entity.type
_entity.pdbx_description
1 polymer ?
#
loop_
_entity_poly.entity_id
_entity_poly.type
_entity_poly.pdbx_seq_one_letter_code
_entity_poly.pdbx_strand_id
1 'polypeptide(L)'
;MSSKITRDMLMETANNVLTYSNETKKRKFVETVELQIVLKNFDPSRDKRFSGTVRLRYIPKPKFTVCVLGDERHCDEARANNIPAMTVDD
;
A
#
# COMPACT_ATOMS: atom_id res chain seq x y z
N MET A 1 16.10 -2.98 -19.38
CA MET A 1 16.34 -1.86 -18.44
C MET A 1 16.66 -2.44 -17.08
N SER A 2 17.90 -2.31 -16.62
CA SER A 2 18.26 -2.72 -15.26
C SER A 2 17.78 -1.66 -14.26
N SER A 3 17.17 -2.08 -13.16
CA SER A 3 16.80 -1.19 -12.07
C SER A 3 18.07 -0.48 -11.55
N LYS A 4 18.00 0.83 -11.32
CA LYS A 4 19.10 1.58 -10.67
C LYS A 4 19.32 1.17 -9.22
N ILE A 5 18.36 0.44 -8.64
CA ILE A 5 18.43 -0.13 -7.30
C ILE A 5 18.77 -1.61 -7.46
N THR A 6 19.90 -2.02 -6.89
CA THR A 6 20.31 -3.43 -6.86
C THR A 6 19.45 -4.20 -5.85
N ARG A 7 19.23 -5.48 -6.13
CA ARG A 7 18.45 -6.35 -5.23
C ARG A 7 19.10 -6.46 -3.85
N ASP A 8 20.43 -6.49 -3.81
CA ASP A 8 21.19 -6.66 -2.57
C ASP A 8 21.04 -5.43 -1.67
N MET A 9 21.15 -4.22 -2.23
CA MET A 9 20.92 -2.97 -1.50
C MET A 9 19.51 -2.90 -0.91
N LEU A 10 18.51 -3.40 -1.66
CA LEU A 10 17.12 -3.42 -1.19
C LEU A 10 16.93 -4.39 -0.02
N MET A 11 17.53 -5.57 -0.07
CA MET A 11 17.45 -6.55 1.02
C MET A 11 18.20 -6.07 2.27
N GLU A 12 19.38 -5.49 2.09
CA GLU A 12 20.19 -4.95 3.19
C GLU A 12 19.46 -3.83 3.93
N THR A 13 18.92 -2.85 3.19
CA THR A 13 18.18 -1.73 3.78
C THR A 13 16.93 -2.18 4.53
N ALA A 14 16.19 -3.15 3.99
CA ALA A 14 15.03 -3.72 4.67
C ALA A 14 15.41 -4.43 5.98
N ASN A 15 16.50 -5.21 5.97
CA ASN A 15 16.99 -5.89 7.16
C ASN A 15 17.46 -4.91 8.23
N ASN A 16 18.17 -3.84 7.85
CA ASN A 16 18.65 -2.82 8.79
C ASN A 16 17.49 -2.13 9.54
N VAL A 17 16.39 -1.83 8.84
CA VAL A 17 15.18 -1.27 9.45
C VAL A 17 14.58 -2.27 10.46
N LEU A 18 14.53 -3.55 10.09
CA LEU A 18 13.95 -4.60 10.93
C LEU A 18 14.79 -4.88 12.18
N THR A 19 16.12 -4.89 12.06
CA THR A 19 17.06 -5.04 13.18
C THR A 19 16.93 -3.87 14.15
N TYR A 20 16.88 -2.63 13.65
CA TYR A 20 16.74 -1.45 14.51
C TYR A 20 15.41 -1.45 15.29
N SER A 21 14.32 -1.85 14.62
CA SER A 21 12.99 -1.97 15.22
C SER A 21 12.93 -3.05 16.30
N ASN A 22 13.50 -4.23 16.04
CA ASN A 22 13.35 -5.38 16.95
C ASN A 22 14.40 -5.44 18.07
N GLU A 23 15.63 -5.00 17.81
CA GLU A 23 16.77 -5.20 18.70
C GLU A 23 17.22 -3.90 19.38
N THR A 24 17.29 -2.79 18.64
CA THR A 24 17.84 -1.54 19.18
C THR A 24 16.80 -0.70 19.91
N LYS A 25 15.65 -0.43 19.26
CA LYS A 25 14.59 0.43 19.80
C LYS A 25 13.25 -0.27 19.75
N LYS A 26 13.13 -1.35 20.52
CA LYS A 26 11.91 -2.14 20.60
C LYS A 26 10.76 -1.33 21.20
N ARG A 27 9.75 -1.04 20.38
CA ARG A 27 8.50 -0.38 20.80
C ARG A 27 7.45 -1.43 21.16
N LYS A 28 6.55 -1.12 22.10
CA LYS A 28 5.50 -2.03 22.58
C LYS A 28 4.19 -1.92 21.76
N PHE A 29 4.28 -1.53 20.49
CA PHE A 29 3.13 -1.36 19.61
C PHE A 29 3.51 -1.71 18.17
N VAL A 30 2.50 -1.88 17.30
CA VAL A 30 2.71 -2.18 15.88
C VAL A 30 3.24 -0.95 15.16
N GLU A 31 4.46 -1.04 14.63
CA GLU A 31 5.11 0.06 13.93
C GLU A 31 4.57 0.23 12.51
N THR A 32 4.47 1.48 12.05
CA THR A 32 4.14 1.81 10.66
C THR A 32 5.42 2.17 9.92
N VAL A 33 5.62 1.61 8.74
CA VAL A 33 6.74 1.93 7.85
C VAL A 33 6.20 2.75 6.68
N GLU A 34 6.81 3.91 6.45
CA GLU A 34 6.47 4.76 5.30
C GLU A 34 7.55 4.65 4.23
N LEU A 35 7.13 4.50 2.97
CA LEU A 35 8.02 4.51 1.82
C LEU A 35 7.90 5.85 1.11
N GLN A 36 8.94 6.66 1.18
CA GLN A 36 9.01 7.92 0.45
C GLN A 36 9.85 7.73 -0.83
N ILE A 37 9.29 8.14 -1.96
CA ILE A 37 9.96 8.11 -3.26
C ILE A 37 10.20 9.55 -3.70
N VAL A 38 11.47 9.91 -3.91
CA VAL A 38 11.85 11.22 -4.44
C VAL A 38 12.19 11.05 -5.92
N LEU A 39 11.47 11.76 -6.77
CA LEU A 39 11.76 11.82 -8.21
C LEU A 39 12.74 12.96 -8.47
N LYS A 40 13.97 12.63 -8.87
CA LYS A 40 14.95 13.63 -9.32
C LYS A 40 14.65 14.01 -10.77
N ASN A 41 14.75 15.31 -11.08
CA ASN A 41 14.58 15.86 -12.42
C ASN A 41 13.19 15.64 -13.05
N PHE A 42 12.13 15.51 -12.23
CA PHE A 42 10.75 15.44 -12.71
C PHE A 42 10.14 16.85 -12.73
N ASP A 43 9.64 17.28 -13.88
CA ASP A 43 8.91 18.53 -14.05
C ASP A 43 7.40 18.24 -14.14
N PRO A 44 6.59 18.60 -13.12
CA PRO A 44 5.15 18.32 -13.11
C PRO A 44 4.36 18.95 -14.28
N SER A 45 4.92 19.97 -14.94
CA SER A 45 4.28 20.69 -16.05
C SER A 45 4.60 20.07 -17.40
N ARG A 46 5.78 19.45 -17.53
CA ARG A 46 6.27 18.87 -18.79
C ARG A 46 6.15 17.36 -18.85
N ASP A 47 6.33 16.70 -17.71
CA ASP A 47 6.34 15.24 -17.62
C ASP A 47 4.96 14.70 -17.29
N LYS A 48 4.62 13.57 -17.94
CA LYS A 48 3.34 12.89 -17.68
C LYS A 48 3.31 12.39 -16.25
N ARG A 49 2.19 12.62 -15.55
CA ARG A 49 1.97 12.08 -14.21
C ARG A 49 2.11 10.56 -14.20
N PHE A 50 3.03 10.05 -13.39
CA PHE A 50 3.12 8.63 -13.11
C PHE A 50 1.92 8.21 -12.26
N SER A 51 1.09 7.32 -12.80
CA SER A 51 0.01 6.65 -12.05
C SER A 51 0.30 5.15 -12.04
N GLY A 52 1.07 4.71 -11.05
CA GLY A 52 1.32 3.29 -10.81
C GLY A 52 0.43 2.80 -9.67
N THR A 53 -0.41 1.81 -9.93
CA THR A 53 -1.13 1.10 -8.87
C THR A 53 -0.36 -0.16 -8.52
N VAL A 54 -0.02 -0.34 -7.25
CA VAL A 54 0.66 -1.55 -6.75
C VAL A 54 -0.28 -2.28 -5.81
N ARG A 55 -0.52 -3.57 -6.07
CA ARG A 55 -1.27 -4.43 -5.15
C ARG A 55 -0.29 -5.07 -4.17
N LEU A 56 -0.39 -4.69 -2.89
CA LEU A 56 0.37 -5.33 -1.82
C LEU A 56 -0.20 -6.73 -1.53
N ARG A 57 0.67 -7.68 -1.18
CA ARG A 57 0.25 -9.06 -0.84
C ARG A 57 -0.45 -9.13 0.52
N TYR A 58 -0.11 -8.23 1.44
CA TYR A 58 -0.64 -8.21 2.80
C TYR A 58 -1.44 -6.93 3.06
N ILE A 59 -2.47 -7.03 3.89
CA ILE A 59 -3.33 -5.90 4.27
C ILE A 59 -2.57 -5.02 5.28
N PRO A 60 -2.19 -3.77 4.93
CA PRO A 60 -1.38 -2.92 5.80
C PRO A 60 -2.16 -2.35 6.98
N LYS A 61 -3.49 -2.22 6.86
CA LYS A 61 -4.38 -1.73 7.93
C LYS A 61 -5.56 -2.68 8.11
N PRO A 62 -5.46 -3.70 8.98
CA PRO A 62 -6.50 -4.71 9.17
C PRO A 62 -7.84 -4.16 9.66
N LYS A 63 -7.82 -3.02 10.36
CA LYS A 63 -9.03 -2.36 10.88
C LYS A 63 -9.75 -1.48 9.86
N PHE A 64 -9.20 -1.34 8.65
CA PHE A 64 -9.82 -0.51 7.62
C PHE A 64 -10.94 -1.31 6.95
N THR A 65 -12.18 -0.85 7.12
CA THR A 65 -13.35 -1.43 6.46
C THR A 65 -13.63 -0.68 5.18
N VAL A 66 -13.97 -1.42 4.12
CA VAL A 66 -14.41 -0.85 2.84
C VAL A 66 -15.88 -1.17 2.63
N CYS A 67 -16.63 -0.23 2.06
CA CYS A 67 -18.02 -0.43 1.66
C CYS A 67 -18.12 -0.22 0.15
N VAL A 68 -18.82 -1.11 -0.54
CA VAL A 68 -19.08 -1.02 -1.98
C VAL A 68 -20.39 -0.26 -2.19
N LEU A 69 -20.34 0.83 -2.94
CA LEU A 69 -21.54 1.55 -3.40
C LEU A 69 -21.67 1.26 -4.89
N GLY A 70 -22.76 0.63 -5.32
CA GLY A 70 -22.88 0.18 -6.69
C GLY A 70 -24.28 -0.30 -7.06
N ASP A 71 -24.39 -0.79 -8.30
CA ASP A 71 -25.58 -1.48 -8.77
C ASP A 71 -25.80 -2.83 -8.07
N GLU A 72 -26.95 -3.45 -8.34
CA GLU A 72 -27.34 -4.74 -7.75
C GLU A 72 -26.28 -5.83 -7.94
N ARG A 73 -25.63 -5.87 -9.12
CA ARG A 73 -24.59 -6.86 -9.44
C ARG A 73 -23.35 -6.70 -8.55
N HIS A 74 -22.86 -5.46 -8.37
CA HIS A 74 -21.70 -5.22 -7.51
C HIS A 74 -22.06 -5.44 -6.03
N CYS A 75 -23.31 -5.18 -5.64
CA CYS A 75 -23.80 -5.47 -4.29
C CYS A 75 -23.84 -6.98 -4.01
N ASP A 76 -24.27 -7.80 -4.97
CA ASP A 76 -24.31 -9.25 -4.82
C ASP A 76 -22.90 -9.86 -4.74
N GLU A 77 -21.95 -9.37 -5.54
CA GLU A 77 -20.54 -9.76 -5.43
C GLU A 77 -19.94 -9.37 -4.07
N ALA A 78 -20.25 -8.18 -3.57
CA ALA A 78 -19.78 -7.72 -2.27
C ALA A 78 -20.36 -8.57 -1.12
N ARG A 79 -21.67 -8.86 -1.15
CA ARG A 79 -22.35 -9.73 -0.17
C ARG A 79 -21.76 -11.14 -0.17
N ALA A 80 -21.50 -11.72 -1.34
CA ALA A 80 -20.85 -13.03 -1.47
C ALA A 80 -19.44 -13.05 -0.83
N ASN A 81 -18.73 -11.93 -0.84
CA ASN A 81 -17.42 -11.76 -0.22
C ASN A 81 -17.47 -11.25 1.23
N ASN A 82 -18.66 -11.14 1.84
CA ASN A 82 -18.88 -10.55 3.17
C ASN A 82 -18.37 -9.10 3.32
N ILE A 83 -18.45 -8.33 2.24
CA ILE A 83 -18.08 -6.91 2.20
C ILE A 83 -19.37 -6.08 2.33
N PRO A 84 -19.43 -5.07 3.22
CA PRO A 84 -20.56 -4.15 3.29
C PRO A 84 -20.86 -3.51 1.92
N ALA A 85 -22.13 -3.45 1.56
CA ALA A 85 -22.60 -2.77 0.36
C ALA A 85 -23.87 -1.97 0.64
N MET A 86 -24.03 -0.83 -0.03
CA MET A 86 -25.24 0.00 0.03
C MET A 86 -25.69 0.31 -1.39
N THR A 87 -27.00 0.35 -1.60
CA THR A 87 -27.61 0.75 -2.88
C THR A 87 -27.93 2.25 -2.87
N VAL A 88 -28.37 2.81 -4.00
CA VAL A 88 -28.73 4.23 -4.11
C VAL A 88 -29.93 4.59 -3.23
N ASP A 89 -30.77 3.61 -2.91
CA ASP A 89 -32.01 3.78 -2.15
C ASP A 89 -31.84 3.51 -0.64
N ASP A 90 -30.64 3.10 -0.19
CA ASP A 90 -30.28 2.88 1.22
C ASP A 90 -29.53 4.08 1.83
#